data_AF-A0A1C5R040-F1
#
_entry.id   AF-A0A1C5R040-F1
#
_cell.length_a   1.000
_cell.length_b   1.000
_cell.length_c   1.000
_cell.angle_alpha   90.00
_cell.angle_beta   90.00
_cell.angle_gamma   90.00
#
_symmetry.space_group_name_H-M   'P 1'
#
loop_
_entity.id
_entity.type
_entity.pdbx_description
1 polymer ?
#
loop_
_entity_poly.entity_id
_entity_poly.type
_entity_poly.pdbx_seq_one_letter_code
_entity_poly.pdbx_strand_id
1 'polypeptide(L)'
;MIQNPRYIGDSFYPAIITSETARKLEDERKRREKVLGRDKLKKTEIPAVTIQTSFHIPLVEMKYKDPIKQAEYAYSQIRNEVSD
;
A
#
# COMPACT_ATOMS: atom_id res chain seq x y z
N MET A 1 -6.05 16.12 2.45
CA MET A 1 -4.85 16.65 1.75
C MET A 1 -4.34 17.98 2.30
N ILE A 2 -5.07 18.72 3.16
CA ILE A 2 -4.55 19.96 3.80
C ILE A 2 -3.91 19.70 5.19
N GLN A 3 -3.87 18.45 5.65
CA GLN A 3 -3.24 18.07 6.92
C GLN A 3 -1.71 18.14 6.92
N ASN A 4 -1.08 18.53 5.79
CA ASN A 4 0.36 18.67 5.77
C ASN A 4 0.76 19.92 6.58
N PRO A 5 1.48 19.77 7.71
CA PRO A 5 1.85 20.90 8.55
C PRO A 5 2.76 21.90 7.82
N ARG A 6 3.46 21.48 6.77
CA ARG A 6 4.35 22.33 5.97
C ARG A 6 3.63 23.50 5.30
N TYR A 7 2.31 23.46 5.13
CA TYR A 7 1.56 24.58 4.56
C TYR A 7 1.47 25.81 5.48
N ILE A 8 1.72 25.63 6.79
CA ILE A 8 1.85 26.73 7.75
C ILE A 8 3.25 27.38 7.67
N GLY A 9 4.15 26.78 6.89
CA GLY A 9 5.56 27.15 6.78
C GLY A 9 6.43 26.34 7.74
N ASP A 10 7.66 26.05 7.31
CA ASP A 10 8.72 25.50 8.14
C ASP A 10 10.05 26.23 7.85
N SER A 11 11.18 25.72 8.33
CA SER A 11 12.49 26.34 8.12
C SER A 11 12.96 26.34 6.66
N PHE A 12 12.33 25.51 5.80
CA PHE A 12 12.70 25.32 4.40
C PHE A 12 11.62 25.85 3.44
N TYR A 13 10.34 25.72 3.80
CA TYR A 13 9.20 26.13 2.98
C TYR A 13 8.49 27.36 3.54
N PRO A 14 8.15 28.35 2.70
CA PRO A 14 7.35 29.50 3.13
C PRO A 14 5.92 29.10 3.48
N ALA A 15 5.30 29.85 4.37
CA ALA A 15 3.90 29.67 4.75
C ALA A 15 2.97 29.99 3.57
N ILE A 16 2.09 29.05 3.22
CA ILE A 16 1.07 29.22 2.18
C ILE A 16 -0.28 29.57 2.82
N ILE A 17 -0.54 29.05 4.03
CA ILE A 17 -1.78 29.25 4.78
C ILE A 17 -1.44 29.64 6.22
N THR A 18 -2.13 30.64 6.76
CA THR A 18 -1.98 31.03 8.17
C THR A 18 -2.43 29.90 9.10
N SER A 19 -1.77 29.77 10.25
CA SER A 19 -2.13 28.82 11.32
C SER A 19 -3.60 28.89 11.73
N GLU A 20 -4.16 30.10 11.81
CA GLU A 20 -5.58 30.34 12.12
C GLU A 20 -6.52 29.70 11.07
N THR A 21 -6.22 29.89 9.79
CA THR A 21 -7.00 29.34 8.68
C THR A 21 -6.91 27.81 8.65
N ALA A 22 -5.73 27.26 8.93
CA ALA A 22 -5.54 25.81 9.05
C ALA A 22 -6.40 25.21 10.18
N ARG A 23 -6.48 25.90 11.32
CA ARG A 23 -7.34 25.48 12.45
C ARG A 23 -8.82 25.49 12.07
N LYS A 24 -9.32 26.60 11.51
CA LYS A 24 -10.73 26.71 11.06
C LYS A 24 -11.10 25.62 10.05
N LEU A 25 -10.17 25.30 9.15
CA LEU A 25 -10.36 24.25 8.17
C LEU A 25 -10.48 22.86 8.82
N GLU A 26 -9.62 22.52 9.79
CA GLU A 26 -9.72 21.25 10.51
C GLU A 26 -11.03 21.14 11.31
N ASP A 27 -11.49 22.26 11.90
CA ASP A 27 -12.76 22.30 12.62
C ASP A 27 -13.96 22.04 11.68
N GLU A 28 -14.00 22.69 10.50
CA GLU A 28 -15.04 22.44 9.49
C GLU A 28 -14.93 21.03 8.90
N ARG A 29 -13.73 20.48 8.73
CA ARG A 29 -13.51 19.10 8.30
C ARG A 29 -14.14 18.12 9.29
N LYS A 30 -13.84 18.26 10.58
CA LYS A 30 -14.42 17.43 11.65
C LYS A 30 -15.95 17.56 11.72
N ARG A 31 -16.46 18.78 11.55
CA ARG A 31 -17.91 19.02 11.47
C ARG A 31 -18.54 18.25 10.31
N ARG A 32 -17.96 18.35 9.10
CA ARG A 32 -18.47 17.63 7.92
C ARG A 32 -18.32 16.12 8.04
N GLU A 33 -17.23 15.65 8.61
CA GLU A 33 -17.01 14.23 8.91
C GLU A 33 -18.16 13.67 9.77
N LYS A 34 -18.54 14.39 10.82
CA LYS A 34 -19.69 14.06 11.67
C LYS A 34 -21.03 14.15 10.95
N VAL A 35 -21.27 15.22 10.19
CA VAL A 35 -22.52 15.42 9.41
C VAL A 35 -22.72 14.30 8.37
N LEU A 36 -21.63 13.84 7.77
CA LEU A 36 -21.66 12.80 6.73
C LEU A 36 -21.58 11.38 7.32
N GLY A 37 -21.56 11.23 8.65
CA GLY A 37 -21.46 9.92 9.32
C GLY A 37 -20.16 9.17 9.02
N ARG A 38 -19.10 9.88 8.64
CA ARG A 38 -17.77 9.33 8.33
C ARG A 38 -16.86 9.30 9.57
N ASP A 39 -17.38 9.62 10.73
CA ASP A 39 -16.71 9.63 12.04
C ASP A 39 -16.49 8.21 12.61
N LYS A 40 -17.12 7.19 12.03
CA LYS A 40 -17.09 5.80 12.50
C LYS A 40 -16.75 4.78 11.42
N LEU A 41 -15.92 5.17 10.46
CA LEU A 41 -15.28 4.18 9.58
C LEU A 41 -14.39 3.30 10.45
N LYS A 42 -14.94 2.17 10.91
CA LYS A 42 -14.12 1.04 11.36
C LYS A 42 -13.17 0.79 10.21
N LYS A 43 -11.86 0.90 10.46
CA LYS A 43 -10.90 0.32 9.51
C LYS A 43 -11.34 -1.13 9.42
N THR A 44 -11.86 -1.53 8.27
CA THR A 44 -12.05 -2.95 8.00
C THR A 44 -10.70 -3.56 8.28
N GLU A 45 -10.60 -4.38 9.32
CA GLU A 45 -9.43 -5.19 9.53
C GLU A 45 -9.36 -6.04 8.28
N ILE A 46 -8.51 -5.63 7.34
CA ILE A 46 -8.16 -6.47 6.21
C ILE A 46 -7.54 -7.67 6.91
N PRO A 47 -8.14 -8.87 6.81
CA PRO A 47 -7.56 -10.04 7.43
C PRO A 47 -6.11 -10.09 7.00
N ALA A 48 -5.19 -10.38 7.92
CA ALA A 48 -3.79 -10.52 7.61
C ALA A 48 -3.65 -11.70 6.65
N VAL A 49 -3.78 -11.44 5.36
CA VAL A 49 -3.53 -12.41 4.31
C VAL A 49 -2.02 -12.57 4.29
N THR A 50 -1.54 -13.78 4.60
CA THR A 50 -0.14 -14.13 4.39
C THR A 50 0.13 -14.10 2.90
N ILE A 51 0.69 -13.00 2.41
CA ILE A 51 1.16 -12.89 1.03
C ILE A 51 2.49 -13.63 0.95
N GLN A 52 2.53 -14.67 0.13
CA GLN A 52 3.76 -15.42 -0.10
C GLN A 52 4.69 -14.56 -0.96
N THR A 53 5.84 -14.19 -0.40
CA THR A 53 6.86 -13.35 -1.05
C THR A 53 8.12 -14.12 -1.40
N SER A 54 8.29 -15.32 -0.84
CA SER A 54 9.41 -16.22 -1.11
C SER A 54 8.98 -17.33 -2.06
N PHE A 55 9.77 -17.51 -3.12
CA PHE A 55 9.59 -18.56 -4.11
C PHE A 55 10.94 -19.21 -4.38
N HIS A 56 10.97 -20.52 -4.59
CA HIS A 56 12.16 -21.24 -4.97
C HIS A 56 11.91 -22.14 -6.18
N ILE A 57 12.97 -22.40 -6.94
CA ILE A 57 12.95 -23.33 -8.06
C ILE A 57 14.08 -24.35 -7.86
N PRO A 58 13.81 -25.66 -7.95
CA PRO A 58 14.86 -26.66 -7.94
C PRO A 58 15.68 -26.60 -9.24
N LEU A 59 16.81 -27.31 -9.29
CA LEU A 59 17.54 -27.49 -10.54
C LEU A 59 16.63 -28.18 -11.57
N VAL A 60 16.36 -27.52 -12.70
CA VAL A 60 15.50 -28.05 -13.76
C VAL A 60 16.35 -28.66 -14.86
N GLU A 61 16.18 -29.96 -15.10
CA GLU A 61 16.84 -30.65 -16.20
C GLU A 61 16.20 -30.31 -17.56
N MET A 62 16.99 -30.41 -18.62
CA MET A 62 16.52 -30.21 -20.00
C MET A 62 15.62 -31.37 -20.41
N LYS A 63 14.31 -31.11 -20.49
CA LYS A 63 13.28 -32.10 -20.87
C LYS A 63 12.86 -31.96 -22.33
N TYR A 64 12.84 -30.75 -22.85
CA TYR A 64 12.41 -30.45 -24.21
C TYR A 64 13.51 -29.74 -25.00
N LYS A 65 13.62 -30.06 -26.29
CA LYS A 65 14.53 -29.37 -27.22
C LYS A 65 13.98 -28.02 -27.70
N ASP A 66 12.66 -27.89 -27.70
CA ASP A 66 11.97 -26.64 -28.02
C ASP A 66 12.16 -25.66 -26.86
N PRO A 67 12.79 -24.50 -27.09
CA PRO A 67 13.08 -23.53 -26.03
C PRO A 67 11.83 -22.99 -25.36
N ILE A 68 10.71 -22.86 -26.09
CA ILE A 68 9.46 -22.33 -25.53
C ILE A 68 8.88 -23.35 -24.55
N LYS A 69 8.79 -24.63 -24.96
CA LYS A 69 8.28 -25.72 -24.10
C LYS A 69 9.20 -26.00 -22.91
N GLN A 70 10.51 -25.84 -23.08
CA GLN A 70 11.45 -25.99 -21.96
C GLN A 70 11.26 -24.87 -20.93
N ALA A 71 11.03 -23.63 -21.38
CA ALA A 71 10.76 -22.51 -20.47
C ALA A 71 9.45 -22.74 -19.71
N GLU A 72 8.36 -23.12 -20.40
CA GLU A 72 7.09 -23.48 -19.76
C GLU A 72 7.27 -24.56 -18.68
N TYR A 73 8.03 -25.61 -18.99
CA TYR A 73 8.34 -26.66 -18.03
C TYR A 73 9.13 -26.11 -16.83
N ALA A 74 10.15 -25.28 -17.03
CA ALA A 74 10.92 -24.70 -15.93
C ALA A 74 10.05 -23.82 -15.01
N TYR A 75 9.23 -22.93 -15.58
CA TYR A 75 8.34 -22.08 -14.78
C TYR A 75 7.31 -22.89 -13.98
N SER A 76 6.85 -24.03 -14.51
CA SER A 76 5.94 -24.93 -13.78
C SER A 76 6.56 -25.55 -12.51
N GLN A 77 7.89 -25.51 -12.36
CA GLN A 77 8.59 -26.04 -11.19
C GLN A 77 8.78 -25.03 -10.05
N ILE A 78 8.39 -23.76 -10.24
CA ILE A 78 8.45 -22.74 -9.18
C ILE A 78 7.48 -23.14 -8.07
N ARG A 79 7.99 -23.27 -6.84
CA ARG A 79 7.19 -23.54 -5.65
C ARG A 79 7.25 -22.35 -4.70
N ASN A 80 6.14 -22.16 -4.02
CA ASN A 80 6.01 -21.19 -2.95
C ASN A 80 6.37 -21.88 -1.63
N GLU A 81 7.08 -21.19 -0.74
CA GLU A 81 7.41 -21.73 0.59
C GLU A 81 6.12 -21.77 1.43
N VAL A 82 5.38 -22.87 1.36
CA VAL A 82 4.33 -23.15 2.35
C VAL A 82 5.07 -23.47 3.64
N SER A 83 5.08 -22.52 4.58
CA SER A 83 5.46 -22.81 5.96
C SER A 83 4.52 -23.89 6.50
N ASP A 84 5.03 -25.11 6.67
CA ASP A 84 4.38 -26.18 7.45
C ASP A 84 4.29 -25.81 8.94
#